data_AF-A0A2X2X264-F1
#
_entry.id   AF-A0A2X2X264-F1
#
_cell.length_a   1.000
_cell.length_b   1.000
_cell.length_c   1.000
_cell.angle_alpha   90.00
_cell.angle_beta   90.00
_cell.angle_gamma   90.00
#
_symmetry.space_group_name_H-M   'P 1'
#
loop_
_entity.id
_entity.type
_entity.pdbx_description
1 polymer ?
#
loop_
_entity_poly.entity_id
_entity_poly.type
_entity_poly.pdbx_seq_one_letter_code
_entity_poly.pdbx_strand_id
1 'polypeptide(L)'
;MRLNIKNETGRLRSVVLGQPNSLGAVPTLEESYDAKSYYSIEHNIYPKEEDIINEMNAFEAVLKKYDVEVLRPSIIQDYNQVFSRDVAFVIDDKMIISNVIADRADEQEAYKSVFEKVAWRKIINLPETAHIEGGDVIVWNDFIFIGTCFSEDYRNYKTARTNEYAIEILKEYFPKKRIIDLELKKNDKIPFEGILHLDCTFNPIGEDKCIIYKNGFVDESDYRLIIDIFGEENCFHINDEEMFEMFPNIFSISPDVVVSDKAFTRMNNHLRNEWGMTVEEIPYREISKMGGLLRCSTMPLVRE
;
A
#
# COMPACT_ATOMS: atom_id res chain seq x y z
N MET A 1 -21.93 5.49 4.44
CA MET A 1 -20.99 4.42 4.81
C MET A 1 -20.45 4.68 6.21
N ARG A 2 -20.23 3.64 7.02
CA ARG A 2 -19.59 3.75 8.34
C ARG A 2 -18.16 3.21 8.24
N LEU A 3 -17.19 4.12 8.09
CA LEU A 3 -15.77 3.76 8.06
C LEU A 3 -15.38 3.03 9.35
N ASN A 4 -14.53 2.00 9.20
CA ASN A 4 -13.99 1.24 10.33
C ASN A 4 -12.72 0.49 9.91
N ILE A 5 -11.55 1.09 10.07
CA ILE A 5 -10.25 0.43 9.86
C ILE A 5 -9.43 0.52 11.14
N LYS A 6 -9.44 -0.54 11.93
CA LYS A 6 -8.67 -0.63 13.18
C LYS A 6 -7.35 -1.38 13.02
N ASN A 7 -7.24 -2.19 11.98
CA ASN A 7 -6.05 -2.96 11.65
C ASN A 7 -6.08 -3.37 10.16
N GLU A 8 -4.98 -3.95 9.65
CA GLU A 8 -4.88 -4.43 8.27
C GLU A 8 -5.61 -5.76 8.00
N THR A 9 -6.00 -6.53 9.03
CA THR A 9 -6.38 -7.95 8.85
C THR A 9 -7.81 -8.28 9.23
N GLY A 10 -8.54 -7.39 9.90
CA GLY A 10 -9.96 -7.54 10.21
C GLY A 10 -10.79 -7.85 8.96
N ARG A 11 -11.92 -8.53 9.14
CA ARG A 11 -12.69 -9.07 8.01
C ARG A 11 -13.16 -7.94 7.12
N LEU A 12 -12.69 -7.91 5.88
CA LEU A 12 -12.98 -6.86 4.92
C LEU A 12 -14.46 -6.90 4.50
N ARG A 13 -15.09 -5.73 4.47
CA ARG A 13 -16.48 -5.55 4.04
C ARG A 13 -16.64 -4.63 2.85
N SER A 14 -15.81 -3.59 2.77
CA SER A 14 -15.87 -2.62 1.68
C SER A 14 -14.47 -2.08 1.38
N VAL A 15 -14.14 -1.98 0.10
CA VAL A 15 -12.83 -1.59 -0.40
C VAL A 15 -12.99 -0.81 -1.69
N VAL A 16 -12.18 0.21 -1.90
CA VAL A 16 -11.94 0.73 -3.25
C VAL A 16 -10.82 -0.08 -3.87
N LEU A 17 -11.07 -0.62 -5.04
CA LEU A 17 -10.05 -1.18 -5.92
C LEU A 17 -9.76 -0.14 -7.00
N GLY A 18 -8.49 0.05 -7.36
CA GLY A 18 -8.11 1.03 -8.38
C GLY A 18 -8.75 0.78 -9.75
N GLN A 19 -8.48 1.64 -10.72
CA GLN A 19 -9.08 1.57 -12.05
C GLN A 19 -8.04 1.10 -13.08
N PRO A 20 -8.20 -0.09 -13.70
CA PRO A 20 -7.24 -0.64 -14.66
C PRO A 20 -7.37 -0.05 -16.06
N ASN A 21 -8.38 0.75 -16.35
CA ASN A 21 -8.65 1.25 -17.70
C ASN A 21 -8.06 2.64 -17.91
N SER A 22 -7.71 2.92 -19.17
CA SER A 22 -7.20 4.20 -19.63
C SER A 22 -5.89 4.64 -18.98
N LEU A 23 -4.91 3.75 -18.85
CA LEU A 23 -3.63 4.07 -18.21
C LEU A 23 -2.82 5.19 -18.91
N GLY A 24 -3.08 5.41 -20.19
CA GLY A 24 -2.30 6.32 -21.03
C GLY A 24 -1.08 5.63 -21.64
N ALA A 25 -0.09 6.44 -22.02
CA ALA A 25 1.15 5.93 -22.60
C ALA A 25 2.07 5.31 -21.55
N VAL A 26 2.99 4.45 -21.98
CA VAL A 26 4.10 4.00 -21.12
C VAL A 26 4.90 5.24 -20.70
N PRO A 27 5.09 5.48 -19.39
CA PRO A 27 5.84 6.63 -18.92
C PRO A 27 7.29 6.58 -19.41
N THR A 28 7.88 7.75 -19.62
CA THR A 28 9.31 7.88 -19.82
C THR A 28 10.08 7.60 -18.52
N LEU A 29 11.39 7.38 -18.62
CA LEU A 29 12.25 7.23 -17.43
C LEU A 29 12.18 8.46 -16.50
N GLU A 30 12.04 9.66 -17.06
CA GLU A 30 11.88 10.90 -16.30
C GLU A 30 10.51 11.03 -15.63
N GLU A 31 9.48 10.35 -16.13
CA GLU A 31 8.13 10.35 -15.55
C GLU A 31 7.93 9.21 -14.54
N SER A 32 8.87 8.24 -14.46
CA SER A 32 8.81 7.19 -13.44
C SER A 32 8.84 7.76 -12.01
N TYR A 33 8.02 7.18 -11.14
CA TYR A 33 7.84 7.63 -9.76
C TYR A 33 8.72 6.88 -8.76
N ASP A 34 9.17 5.69 -9.14
CA ASP A 34 9.92 4.77 -8.29
C ASP A 34 10.91 3.93 -9.11
N ALA A 35 11.85 3.30 -8.41
CA ALA A 35 12.93 2.55 -9.02
C ALA A 35 12.50 1.26 -9.74
N LYS A 36 11.40 0.61 -9.32
CA LYS A 36 10.87 -0.58 -9.99
C LYS A 36 10.24 -0.21 -11.31
N SER A 37 9.40 0.83 -11.33
CA SER A 37 8.87 1.39 -12.57
C SER A 37 9.99 1.84 -13.51
N TYR A 38 11.01 2.56 -13.00
CA TYR A 38 12.20 2.95 -13.76
C TYR A 38 12.86 1.73 -14.42
N TYR A 39 13.14 0.68 -13.63
CA TYR A 39 13.73 -0.56 -14.12
C TYR A 39 12.87 -1.20 -15.23
N SER A 40 11.55 -1.28 -15.04
CA SER A 40 10.64 -1.90 -16.00
C SER A 40 10.56 -1.13 -17.33
N ILE A 41 10.62 0.20 -17.29
CA ILE A 41 10.69 1.04 -18.49
C ILE A 41 12.04 0.84 -19.20
N GLU A 42 13.15 0.92 -18.46
CA GLU A 42 14.50 0.77 -19.00
C GLU A 42 14.71 -0.57 -19.72
N HIS A 43 14.10 -1.64 -19.21
CA HIS A 43 14.20 -2.98 -19.75
C HIS A 43 13.10 -3.32 -20.77
N ASN A 44 12.23 -2.37 -21.13
CA ASN A 44 11.11 -2.55 -22.06
C ASN A 44 10.14 -3.67 -21.64
N ILE A 45 9.88 -3.80 -20.34
CA ILE A 45 8.96 -4.78 -19.76
C ILE A 45 7.76 -4.15 -19.05
N TYR A 46 7.58 -2.84 -19.15
CA TYR A 46 6.42 -2.14 -18.58
C TYR A 46 5.10 -2.77 -19.08
N PRO A 47 4.10 -2.99 -18.21
CA PRO A 47 2.93 -3.79 -18.53
C PRO A 47 2.02 -3.09 -19.54
N LYS A 48 1.22 -3.89 -20.25
CA LYS A 48 0.15 -3.38 -21.10
C LYS A 48 -1.15 -3.27 -20.32
N GLU A 49 -2.04 -2.40 -20.76
CA GLU A 49 -3.37 -2.22 -20.15
C GLU A 49 -4.17 -3.53 -20.09
N GLU A 50 -4.14 -4.37 -21.14
CA GLU A 50 -4.85 -5.66 -21.15
C GLU A 50 -4.37 -6.59 -20.01
N ASP A 51 -3.07 -6.61 -19.75
CA ASP A 51 -2.47 -7.43 -18.69
C ASP A 51 -2.95 -6.94 -17.31
N ILE A 52 -2.94 -5.63 -17.09
CA ILE A 52 -3.41 -4.98 -15.85
C ILE A 52 -4.90 -5.26 -15.62
N ILE A 53 -5.74 -5.13 -16.66
CA ILE A 53 -7.17 -5.45 -16.58
C ILE A 53 -7.36 -6.90 -16.15
N ASN A 54 -6.63 -7.84 -16.74
CA ASN A 54 -6.73 -9.26 -16.41
C ASN A 54 -6.38 -9.54 -14.94
N GLU A 55 -5.28 -8.97 -14.43
CA GLU A 55 -4.84 -9.15 -13.04
C GLU A 55 -5.80 -8.48 -12.05
N MET A 56 -6.25 -7.24 -12.32
CA MET A 56 -7.24 -6.57 -11.46
C MET A 56 -8.59 -7.29 -11.45
N ASN A 57 -9.01 -7.89 -12.57
CA ASN A 57 -10.24 -8.71 -12.63
C ASN A 57 -10.09 -9.99 -11.82
N ALA A 58 -8.92 -10.64 -11.86
CA ALA A 58 -8.65 -11.82 -11.02
C ALA A 58 -8.73 -11.47 -9.53
N PHE A 59 -8.18 -10.32 -9.13
CA PHE A 59 -8.27 -9.86 -7.75
C PHE A 59 -9.69 -9.48 -7.33
N GLU A 60 -10.43 -8.76 -8.19
CA GLU A 60 -11.85 -8.44 -7.93
C GLU A 60 -12.71 -9.70 -7.77
N ALA A 61 -12.46 -10.74 -8.55
CA ALA A 61 -13.17 -12.02 -8.42
C ALA A 61 -12.94 -12.67 -7.05
N VAL A 62 -11.71 -12.62 -6.53
CA VAL A 62 -11.41 -13.09 -5.17
C VAL A 62 -12.12 -12.23 -4.12
N LEU A 63 -12.08 -10.90 -4.23
CA LEU A 63 -12.80 -10.02 -3.30
C LEU A 63 -14.31 -10.34 -3.26
N LYS A 64 -14.93 -10.53 -4.43
CA LYS A 64 -16.35 -10.90 -4.56
C LYS A 64 -16.67 -12.28 -4.00
N LYS A 65 -15.76 -13.26 -4.11
CA LYS A 65 -15.90 -14.59 -3.50
C LYS A 65 -16.10 -14.53 -1.98
N TYR A 66 -15.56 -13.49 -1.32
CA TYR A 66 -15.69 -13.25 0.12
C TYR A 66 -16.74 -12.18 0.47
N ASP A 67 -17.68 -11.89 -0.44
CA ASP A 67 -18.77 -10.92 -0.24
C ASP A 67 -18.30 -9.50 0.12
N VAL A 68 -17.11 -9.10 -0.37
CA VAL A 68 -16.61 -7.74 -0.21
C VAL A 68 -17.29 -6.80 -1.21
N GLU A 69 -17.82 -5.67 -0.73
CA GLU A 69 -18.27 -4.57 -1.60
C GLU A 69 -17.04 -3.92 -2.27
N VAL A 70 -16.93 -4.08 -3.58
CA VAL A 70 -15.85 -3.45 -4.37
C VAL A 70 -16.37 -2.18 -5.02
N LEU A 71 -15.75 -1.06 -4.66
CA LEU A 71 -15.95 0.25 -5.29
C LEU A 71 -14.78 0.55 -6.23
N ARG A 72 -15.00 1.40 -7.23
CA ARG A 72 -13.95 1.88 -8.14
C ARG A 72 -14.11 3.39 -8.36
N PRO A 73 -13.02 4.13 -8.58
CA PRO A 73 -13.12 5.51 -9.05
C PRO A 73 -13.64 5.56 -10.50
N SER A 74 -14.22 6.69 -10.88
CA SER A 74 -14.53 6.97 -12.29
C SER A 74 -13.25 7.04 -13.12
N ILE A 75 -13.35 6.70 -14.41
CA ILE A 75 -12.21 6.70 -15.34
C ILE A 75 -11.82 8.15 -15.64
N ILE A 76 -10.53 8.44 -15.47
CA ILE A 76 -9.84 9.61 -16.01
C ILE A 76 -9.14 9.14 -17.28
N GLN A 77 -9.29 9.89 -18.37
CA GLN A 77 -8.66 9.53 -19.64
C GLN A 77 -7.14 9.69 -19.54
N ASP A 78 -6.43 8.65 -19.99
CA ASP A 78 -4.97 8.56 -20.09
C ASP A 78 -4.24 8.84 -18.76
N TYR A 79 -4.74 8.27 -17.67
CA TYR A 79 -4.24 8.45 -16.32
C TYR A 79 -4.16 7.12 -15.57
N ASN A 80 -3.02 6.86 -14.93
CA ASN A 80 -2.84 5.64 -14.12
C ASN A 80 -3.58 5.76 -12.77
N GLN A 81 -4.67 5.02 -12.63
CA GLN A 81 -5.51 4.99 -11.43
C GLN A 81 -5.46 3.66 -10.68
N VAL A 82 -4.45 2.82 -10.92
CA VAL A 82 -4.35 1.48 -10.32
C VAL A 82 -4.14 1.55 -8.81
N PHE A 83 -3.34 2.50 -8.33
CA PHE A 83 -2.93 2.57 -6.92
C PHE A 83 -3.86 3.45 -6.08
N SER A 84 -5.02 2.90 -5.74
CA SER A 84 -6.01 3.62 -4.90
C SER A 84 -5.56 3.87 -3.46
N ARG A 85 -4.57 3.12 -2.97
CA ARG A 85 -4.00 3.28 -1.62
C ARG A 85 -3.43 4.67 -1.39
N ASP A 86 -2.82 5.25 -2.41
CA ASP A 86 -2.00 6.46 -2.24
C ASP A 86 -2.86 7.73 -2.24
N VAL A 87 -4.07 7.65 -2.81
CA VAL A 87 -5.02 8.76 -2.91
C VAL A 87 -5.62 9.13 -1.54
N ALA A 88 -5.98 8.14 -0.75
CA ALA A 88 -6.54 8.32 0.58
C ALA A 88 -6.42 7.02 1.40
N PHE A 89 -6.56 7.15 2.72
CA PHE A 89 -6.56 6.01 3.64
C PHE A 89 -7.49 6.24 4.82
N VAL A 90 -7.82 5.17 5.54
CA VAL A 90 -8.77 5.22 6.66
C VAL A 90 -8.08 4.74 7.93
N ILE A 91 -8.24 5.51 9.01
CA ILE A 91 -7.81 5.14 10.37
C ILE A 91 -9.01 5.29 11.30
N ASP A 92 -9.33 4.21 12.00
CA ASP A 92 -10.56 4.04 12.77
C ASP A 92 -11.78 4.42 11.93
N ASP A 93 -12.38 5.59 12.18
CA ASP A 93 -13.59 6.06 11.54
C ASP A 93 -13.40 7.34 10.71
N LYS A 94 -12.15 7.66 10.36
CA LYS A 94 -11.78 8.87 9.60
C LYS A 94 -11.01 8.50 8.34
N MET A 95 -11.36 9.17 7.26
CA MET A 95 -10.65 9.12 5.99
C MET A 95 -9.71 10.32 5.92
N ILE A 96 -8.45 10.08 5.60
CA ILE A 96 -7.44 11.10 5.38
C ILE A 96 -7.19 11.15 3.88
N ILE A 97 -7.32 12.35 3.29
CA ILE A 97 -7.01 12.57 1.88
C ILE A 97 -5.53 12.92 1.76
N SER A 98 -4.79 12.13 0.99
CA SER A 98 -3.38 12.40 0.68
C SER A 98 -3.26 13.67 -0.14
N ASN A 99 -2.12 14.34 -0.03
CA ASN A 99 -1.89 15.68 -0.63
C ASN A 99 -0.61 15.77 -1.45
N VAL A 100 0.00 14.64 -1.81
CA VAL A 100 1.31 14.60 -2.47
C VAL A 100 1.21 14.77 -4.00
N ILE A 101 0.08 14.42 -4.61
CA ILE A 101 -0.12 14.57 -6.05
C ILE A 101 -0.62 15.98 -6.36
N ALA A 102 0.04 16.65 -7.31
CA ALA A 102 -0.24 18.03 -7.71
C ALA A 102 -1.59 18.19 -8.46
N ASP A 103 -2.07 17.13 -9.12
CA ASP A 103 -3.27 17.13 -9.97
C ASP A 103 -4.54 16.74 -9.20
N ARG A 104 -4.79 17.46 -8.09
CA ARG A 104 -5.81 17.11 -7.10
C ARG A 104 -7.25 17.19 -7.62
N ALA A 105 -7.53 17.96 -8.68
CA ALA A 105 -8.90 18.22 -9.10
C ALA A 105 -9.54 17.00 -9.77
N ASP A 106 -8.84 16.40 -10.74
CA ASP A 106 -9.36 15.32 -11.55
C ASP A 106 -9.44 14.01 -10.75
N GLU A 107 -8.43 13.70 -9.92
CA GLU A 107 -8.51 12.57 -8.98
C GLU A 107 -9.62 12.75 -7.94
N GLN A 108 -9.80 13.94 -7.37
CA GLN A 108 -10.89 14.16 -6.41
C GLN A 108 -12.27 13.97 -7.06
N GLU A 109 -12.45 14.44 -8.30
CA GLU A 109 -13.71 14.24 -9.03
C GLU A 109 -13.92 12.75 -9.35
N ALA A 110 -12.86 12.02 -9.72
CA ALA A 110 -12.94 10.58 -9.98
C ALA A 110 -13.35 9.76 -8.74
N TYR A 111 -12.89 10.16 -7.56
CA TYR A 111 -13.24 9.51 -6.29
C TYR A 111 -14.50 10.07 -5.62
N LYS A 112 -15.13 11.09 -6.19
CA LYS A 112 -16.32 11.75 -5.63
C LYS A 112 -17.43 10.78 -5.26
N SER A 113 -17.72 9.81 -6.12
CA SER A 113 -18.75 8.78 -5.86
C SER A 113 -18.45 7.91 -4.63
N VAL A 114 -17.18 7.78 -4.25
CA VAL A 114 -16.73 7.11 -3.02
C VAL A 114 -16.81 8.08 -1.84
N PHE A 115 -16.24 9.29 -1.98
CA PHE A 115 -16.16 10.27 -0.90
C PHE A 115 -17.53 10.77 -0.44
N GLU A 116 -18.50 10.90 -1.35
CA GLU A 116 -19.90 11.26 -1.02
C GLU A 116 -20.60 10.20 -0.16
N LYS A 117 -20.11 8.95 -0.12
CA LYS A 117 -20.62 7.92 0.80
C LYS A 117 -20.12 8.12 2.23
N VAL A 118 -19.09 8.94 2.44
CA VAL A 118 -18.48 9.24 3.75
C VAL A 118 -19.05 10.54 4.29
N ALA A 119 -19.39 10.58 5.59
CA ALA A 119 -19.85 11.81 6.21
C ALA A 119 -18.71 12.85 6.20
N TRP A 120 -18.95 14.05 5.68
CA TRP A 120 -17.93 15.10 5.52
C TRP A 120 -17.07 15.35 6.77
N ARG A 121 -17.67 15.29 7.97
CA ARG A 121 -16.97 15.45 9.27
C ARG A 121 -15.98 14.33 9.62
N LYS A 122 -15.96 13.27 8.82
CA LYS A 122 -15.04 12.12 8.93
C LYS A 122 -13.92 12.19 7.88
N ILE A 123 -13.95 13.16 6.99
CA ILE A 123 -12.90 13.39 6.01
C ILE A 123 -11.96 14.45 6.59
N ILE A 124 -10.68 14.12 6.66
CA ILE A 124 -9.59 15.00 7.06
C ILE A 124 -8.84 15.40 5.80
N ASN A 125 -8.79 16.71 5.55
CA ASN A 125 -7.91 17.29 4.55
C ASN A 125 -6.67 17.84 5.26
N LEU A 126 -5.51 17.32 4.90
CA LEU A 126 -4.25 17.81 5.43
C LEU A 126 -3.86 19.14 4.77
N PRO A 127 -3.16 20.03 5.49
CA PRO A 127 -2.59 21.23 4.89
C PRO A 127 -1.59 20.82 3.80
N GLU A 128 -1.40 21.67 2.77
CA GLU A 128 -0.52 21.36 1.63
C GLU A 128 0.90 20.98 2.05
N THR A 129 1.40 21.49 3.18
CA THR A 129 2.76 21.21 3.68
C THR A 129 2.90 19.87 4.41
N ALA A 130 1.81 19.15 4.69
CA ALA A 130 1.82 17.89 5.44
C ALA A 130 1.72 16.69 4.51
N HIS A 131 2.82 16.33 3.85
CA HIS A 131 2.85 15.26 2.85
C HIS A 131 2.70 13.88 3.50
N ILE A 132 1.78 13.07 2.96
CA ILE A 132 1.62 11.66 3.31
C ILE A 132 0.85 10.93 2.21
N GLU A 133 1.20 9.66 1.97
CA GLU A 133 0.46 8.74 1.12
C GLU A 133 0.09 7.48 1.91
N GLY A 134 -1.01 6.82 1.51
CA GLY A 134 -1.51 5.66 2.25
C GLY A 134 -0.60 4.44 2.20
N GLY A 135 0.30 4.33 1.23
CA GLY A 135 1.30 3.25 1.16
C GLY A 135 2.23 3.25 2.38
N ASP A 136 2.52 4.43 2.93
CA ASP A 136 3.37 4.58 4.12
C ASP A 136 2.62 4.31 5.43
N VAL A 137 1.29 4.26 5.42
CA VAL A 137 0.47 4.15 6.64
C VAL A 137 -0.04 2.73 6.81
N ILE A 138 0.35 2.09 7.91
CA ILE A 138 -0.11 0.76 8.29
C ILE A 138 -0.78 0.83 9.66
N VAL A 139 -2.06 0.42 9.72
CA VAL A 139 -2.83 0.44 10.97
C VAL A 139 -2.80 -0.95 11.60
N TRP A 140 -2.44 -1.03 12.89
CA TRP A 140 -2.39 -2.30 13.62
C TRP A 140 -2.88 -2.16 15.06
N ASN A 141 -4.20 -2.26 15.25
CA ASN A 141 -4.88 -2.15 16.53
C ASN A 141 -4.55 -0.82 17.22
N ASP A 142 -3.75 -0.85 18.28
CA ASP A 142 -3.32 0.36 19.01
C ASP A 142 -2.14 1.07 18.33
N PHE A 143 -1.50 0.47 17.34
CA PHE A 143 -0.37 1.03 16.61
C PHE A 143 -0.77 1.63 15.27
N ILE A 144 -0.07 2.69 14.89
CA ILE A 144 -0.01 3.20 13.52
C ILE A 144 1.47 3.27 13.16
N PHE A 145 1.90 2.45 12.21
CA PHE A 145 3.25 2.50 11.66
C PHE A 145 3.24 3.43 10.45
N ILE A 146 4.24 4.31 10.36
CA ILE A 146 4.34 5.30 9.30
C ILE A 146 5.74 5.24 8.70
N GLY A 147 5.83 4.93 7.41
CA GLY A 147 7.06 5.08 6.63
C GLY A 147 7.41 6.55 6.46
N THR A 148 8.68 6.89 6.62
CA THR A 148 9.13 8.28 6.56
C THR A 148 10.43 8.41 5.78
N CYS A 149 10.79 9.65 5.47
CA CYS A 149 12.13 10.02 5.04
C CYS A 149 12.51 11.31 5.77
N PHE A 150 13.54 11.28 6.61
CA PHE A 150 14.02 12.45 7.36
C PHE A 150 15.21 13.13 6.69
N SER A 151 15.71 12.58 5.58
CA SER A 151 16.82 13.13 4.81
C SER A 151 16.62 14.62 4.53
N GLU A 152 17.69 15.42 4.71
CA GLU A 152 17.71 16.83 4.29
C GLU A 152 17.43 16.97 2.78
N ASP A 153 17.74 15.92 2.02
CA ASP A 153 17.46 15.77 0.59
C ASP A 153 16.05 15.24 0.31
N TYR A 154 15.10 15.28 1.26
CA TYR A 154 13.70 14.83 1.09
C TYR A 154 13.10 15.27 -0.25
N ARG A 155 13.32 16.53 -0.65
CA ARG A 155 12.78 17.10 -1.90
C ARG A 155 13.45 16.58 -3.17
N ASN A 156 14.61 15.94 -3.05
CA ASN A 156 15.39 15.42 -4.17
C ASN A 156 14.94 13.99 -4.55
N TYR A 157 14.16 13.32 -3.70
CA TYR A 157 13.62 11.99 -3.98
C TYR A 157 12.15 12.06 -4.37
N LYS A 158 11.81 11.49 -5.54
CA LYS A 158 10.42 11.26 -5.92
C LYS A 158 9.74 10.23 -5.02
N THR A 159 10.52 9.34 -4.42
CA THR A 159 10.04 8.30 -3.49
C THR A 159 9.80 8.81 -2.06
N ALA A 160 10.12 10.06 -1.73
CA ALA A 160 9.85 10.65 -0.42
C ALA A 160 8.44 11.25 -0.35
N ARG A 161 7.52 10.49 0.26
CA ARG A 161 6.07 10.76 0.22
C ARG A 161 5.47 11.21 1.54
N THR A 162 6.14 10.91 2.65
CA THR A 162 5.64 11.21 3.99
C THR A 162 6.65 12.00 4.81
N ASN A 163 6.24 13.17 5.33
CA ASN A 163 7.08 14.06 6.12
C ASN A 163 6.70 14.10 7.59
N GLU A 164 7.62 14.58 8.44
CA GLU A 164 7.43 14.68 9.89
C GLU A 164 6.19 15.49 10.28
N TYR A 165 5.88 16.56 9.53
CA TYR A 165 4.73 17.41 9.83
C TYR A 165 3.39 16.67 9.71
N ALA A 166 3.23 15.77 8.73
CA ALA A 166 2.03 14.94 8.63
C ALA A 166 1.86 14.00 9.83
N ILE A 167 2.97 13.49 10.37
CA ILE A 167 2.98 12.59 11.53
C ILE A 167 2.49 13.32 12.78
N GLU A 168 2.99 14.54 13.02
CA GLU A 168 2.55 15.37 14.15
C GLU A 168 1.04 15.66 14.09
N ILE A 169 0.51 15.98 12.90
CA ILE A 169 -0.93 16.15 12.71
C ILE A 169 -1.70 14.85 13.00
N LEU A 170 -1.20 13.69 12.57
CA LEU A 170 -1.83 12.41 12.88
C LEU A 170 -1.83 12.11 14.39
N LYS A 171 -0.77 12.48 15.12
CA LYS A 171 -0.72 12.36 16.59
C LYS A 171 -1.84 13.17 17.26
N GLU A 172 -2.16 14.36 16.74
CA GLU A 172 -3.27 15.17 17.23
C GLU A 172 -4.65 14.54 16.94
N TYR A 173 -4.84 13.94 15.77
CA TYR A 173 -6.11 13.30 15.40
C TYR A 173 -6.33 11.96 16.10
N PHE A 174 -5.25 11.23 16.43
CA PHE A 174 -5.29 9.89 17.00
C PHE A 174 -4.47 9.77 18.30
N PRO A 175 -4.73 10.59 19.34
CA PRO A 175 -3.91 10.67 20.54
C PRO A 175 -3.94 9.41 21.42
N LYS A 176 -4.82 8.44 21.10
CA LYS A 176 -4.92 7.15 21.78
C LYS A 176 -4.12 6.05 21.09
N LYS A 177 -3.65 6.29 19.86
CA LYS A 177 -2.84 5.33 19.10
C LYS A 177 -1.36 5.61 19.36
N ARG A 178 -0.56 4.57 19.33
CA ARG A 178 0.91 4.63 19.37
C ARG A 178 1.40 4.79 17.93
N ILE A 179 1.80 6.00 17.57
CA ILE A 179 2.36 6.28 16.25
C ILE A 179 3.86 5.99 16.30
N ILE A 180 4.33 5.16 15.37
CA ILE A 180 5.73 4.75 15.22
C ILE A 180 6.15 5.11 13.79
N ASP A 181 6.99 6.12 13.68
CA ASP A 181 7.70 6.47 12.45
C ASP A 181 8.88 5.52 12.21
N LEU A 182 9.06 5.11 10.96
CA LEU A 182 10.09 4.17 10.52
C LEU A 182 10.79 4.80 9.30
N GLU A 183 12.10 5.06 9.39
CA GLU A 183 12.82 5.72 8.31
C GLU A 183 13.19 4.72 7.20
N LEU A 184 12.79 5.03 5.97
CA LEU A 184 12.96 4.16 4.81
C LEU A 184 14.11 4.64 3.93
N LYS A 185 14.91 3.71 3.41
CA LYS A 185 15.91 4.02 2.38
C LYS A 185 15.20 4.47 1.12
N LYS A 186 15.64 5.57 0.51
CA LYS A 186 15.06 6.13 -0.71
C LYS A 186 16.05 6.06 -1.88
N ASN A 187 15.57 5.57 -3.01
CA ASN A 187 16.29 5.54 -4.27
C ASN A 187 15.27 5.50 -5.43
N ASP A 188 15.42 6.40 -6.40
CA ASP A 188 14.46 6.53 -7.50
C ASP A 188 14.84 5.70 -8.74
N LYS A 189 16.03 5.06 -8.76
CA LYS A 189 16.57 4.39 -9.96
C LYS A 189 17.05 2.97 -9.73
N ILE A 190 17.56 2.66 -8.55
CA ILE A 190 18.13 1.34 -8.22
C ILE A 190 17.14 0.61 -7.30
N PRO A 191 16.38 -0.37 -7.83
CA PRO A 191 15.24 -0.94 -7.10
C PRO A 191 15.64 -1.79 -5.89
N PHE A 192 16.89 -2.19 -5.78
CA PHE A 192 17.43 -2.92 -4.62
C PHE A 192 17.94 -2.01 -3.50
N GLU A 193 17.99 -0.69 -3.72
CA GLU A 193 18.58 0.27 -2.79
C GLU A 193 17.54 1.23 -2.16
N GLY A 194 16.27 1.13 -2.55
CA GLY A 194 15.23 2.06 -2.11
C GLY A 194 13.87 1.41 -1.97
N ILE A 195 13.06 2.00 -1.07
CA ILE A 195 11.71 1.60 -0.74
C ILE A 195 10.79 2.80 -1.00
N LEU A 196 9.83 2.62 -1.91
CA LEU A 196 8.84 3.67 -2.22
C LEU A 196 7.98 3.96 -0.98
N HIS A 197 7.34 2.93 -0.42
CA HIS A 197 6.45 3.05 0.74
C HIS A 197 6.69 1.96 1.79
N LEU A 198 6.23 2.19 3.02
CA LEU A 198 6.36 1.22 4.11
C LEU A 198 5.79 -0.16 3.75
N ASP A 199 4.69 -0.23 3.02
CA ASP A 199 4.08 -1.49 2.62
C ASP A 199 4.83 -2.29 1.54
N CYS A 200 5.95 -1.75 1.05
CA CYS A 200 6.92 -2.47 0.22
C CYS A 200 8.01 -3.16 1.07
N THR A 201 8.08 -2.88 2.38
CA THR A 201 9.07 -3.45 3.29
C THR A 201 8.46 -4.14 4.52
N PHE A 202 7.24 -3.79 4.91
CA PHE A 202 6.57 -4.33 6.10
C PHE A 202 5.07 -4.47 5.88
N ASN A 203 4.48 -5.60 6.25
CA ASN A 203 3.03 -5.80 6.19
C ASN A 203 2.55 -6.75 7.30
N PRO A 204 1.72 -6.30 8.25
CA PRO A 204 1.10 -7.18 9.23
C PRO A 204 -0.01 -8.01 8.59
N ILE A 205 0.01 -9.31 8.88
CA ILE A 205 -0.96 -10.28 8.39
C ILE A 205 -1.38 -11.21 9.53
N GLY A 206 -2.49 -11.93 9.34
CA GLY A 206 -2.97 -12.81 10.40
C GLY A 206 -3.46 -12.08 11.65
N GLU A 207 -3.34 -12.76 12.80
CA GLU A 207 -3.68 -12.20 14.11
C GLU A 207 -2.49 -11.51 14.79
N ASP A 208 -1.27 -11.93 14.44
CA ASP A 208 -0.03 -11.60 15.14
C ASP A 208 1.22 -11.80 14.26
N LYS A 209 1.08 -11.92 12.93
CA LYS A 209 2.18 -12.20 12.00
C LYS A 209 2.56 -10.96 11.21
N CYS A 210 3.77 -10.95 10.65
CA CYS A 210 4.13 -9.96 9.65
C CYS A 210 5.11 -10.49 8.60
N ILE A 211 5.08 -9.86 7.44
CA ILE A 211 6.10 -9.98 6.40
C ILE A 211 7.02 -8.78 6.54
N ILE A 212 8.34 -9.00 6.56
CA ILE A 212 9.30 -7.92 6.78
C ILE A 212 10.58 -8.10 5.98
N TYR A 213 11.06 -6.99 5.42
CA TYR A 213 12.34 -6.87 4.76
C TYR A 213 13.28 -5.98 5.58
N LYS A 214 14.41 -6.56 6.02
CA LYS A 214 15.35 -5.87 6.91
C LYS A 214 16.02 -4.66 6.25
N ASN A 215 16.44 -4.80 5.00
CA ASN A 215 17.31 -3.82 4.37
C ASN A 215 16.57 -2.58 3.87
N GLY A 216 15.23 -2.52 3.98
CA GLY A 216 14.43 -1.37 3.58
C GLY A 216 14.50 -0.19 4.54
N PHE A 217 14.85 -0.44 5.80
CA PHE A 217 15.00 0.59 6.84
C PHE A 217 16.39 1.23 6.79
N VAL A 218 16.47 2.53 7.10
CA VAL A 218 17.75 3.24 7.29
C VAL A 218 18.43 2.73 8.56
N ASP A 219 17.69 2.77 9.67
CA ASP A 219 18.18 2.33 10.99
C ASP A 219 17.75 0.90 11.31
N GLU A 220 18.71 0.07 11.73
CA GLU A 220 18.41 -1.31 12.13
C GLU A 220 17.51 -1.39 13.38
N SER A 221 17.46 -0.32 14.20
CA SER A 221 16.56 -0.25 15.34
C SER A 221 15.09 -0.29 14.96
N ASP A 222 14.71 0.26 13.79
CA ASP A 222 13.33 0.27 13.31
C ASP A 222 12.87 -1.14 12.97
N TYR A 223 13.72 -1.88 12.25
CA TYR A 223 13.54 -3.31 12.02
C TYR A 223 13.39 -4.08 13.34
N ARG A 224 14.32 -3.88 14.29
CA ARG A 224 14.30 -4.59 15.59
C ARG A 224 13.05 -4.27 16.40
N LEU A 225 12.56 -3.03 16.35
CA LEU A 225 11.33 -2.65 17.02
C LEU A 225 10.12 -3.43 16.48
N ILE A 226 10.05 -3.65 15.17
CA ILE A 226 8.99 -4.50 14.59
C ILE A 226 9.14 -5.94 15.07
N ILE A 227 10.36 -6.49 15.08
CA ILE A 227 10.62 -7.83 15.63
C ILE A 227 10.18 -7.93 17.10
N ASP A 228 10.48 -6.93 17.93
CA ASP A 228 10.09 -6.90 19.34
C ASP A 228 8.55 -6.83 19.53
N ILE A 229 7.83 -6.21 18.60
CA ILE A 229 6.36 -6.09 18.64
C ILE A 229 5.68 -7.41 18.23
N PHE A 230 6.16 -8.06 17.17
CA PHE A 230 5.52 -9.26 16.60
C PHE A 230 6.08 -10.57 17.16
N GLY A 231 7.34 -10.60 17.57
CA GLY A 231 8.10 -11.82 17.87
C GLY A 231 8.77 -12.38 16.61
N GLU A 232 10.04 -12.79 16.72
CA GLU A 232 10.83 -13.30 15.59
C GLU A 232 10.15 -14.50 14.90
N GLU A 233 9.53 -15.40 15.68
CA GLU A 233 8.81 -16.59 15.16
C GLU A 233 7.57 -16.25 14.32
N ASN A 234 7.08 -15.02 14.47
CA ASN A 234 5.90 -14.50 13.78
C ASN A 234 6.28 -13.65 12.54
N CYS A 235 7.57 -13.53 12.24
CA CYS A 235 8.09 -12.76 11.14
C CYS A 235 8.48 -13.65 9.95
N PHE A 236 7.95 -13.36 8.77
CA PHE A 236 8.44 -13.93 7.52
C PHE A 236 9.44 -12.96 6.88
N HIS A 237 10.73 -13.32 6.95
CA HIS A 237 11.81 -12.48 6.44
C HIS A 237 11.94 -12.62 4.92
N ILE A 238 11.93 -11.47 4.25
CA ILE A 238 12.07 -11.31 2.80
C ILE A 238 13.55 -11.10 2.46
N ASN A 239 14.02 -11.68 1.36
CA ASN A 239 15.34 -11.39 0.78
C ASN A 239 15.28 -10.28 -0.28
N ASP A 240 16.42 -9.88 -0.83
CA ASP A 240 16.49 -8.75 -1.77
C ASP A 240 15.70 -9.02 -3.07
N GLU A 241 15.73 -10.26 -3.59
CA GLU A 241 14.97 -10.65 -4.78
C GLU A 241 13.46 -10.63 -4.53
N GLU A 242 13.00 -11.12 -3.38
CA GLU A 242 11.60 -11.12 -3.00
C GLU A 242 11.07 -9.72 -2.69
N MET A 243 11.92 -8.84 -2.13
CA MET A 243 11.58 -7.43 -1.97
C MET A 243 11.41 -6.77 -3.34
N PHE A 244 12.36 -7.00 -4.26
CA PHE A 244 12.23 -6.52 -5.63
C PHE A 244 10.89 -6.99 -6.20
N GLU A 245 10.51 -8.24 -5.98
CA GLU A 245 9.24 -8.79 -6.44
C GLU A 245 7.99 -8.41 -5.64
N MET A 246 8.11 -7.48 -4.70
CA MET A 246 7.02 -6.87 -3.93
C MET A 246 6.31 -7.85 -2.99
N PHE A 247 7.02 -8.84 -2.45
CA PHE A 247 6.44 -9.85 -1.55
C PHE A 247 5.71 -9.27 -0.34
N PRO A 248 6.17 -8.19 0.33
CA PRO A 248 5.42 -7.59 1.43
C PRO A 248 4.05 -7.08 1.03
N ASN A 249 3.82 -6.69 -0.23
CA ASN A 249 2.64 -5.94 -0.66
C ASN A 249 1.41 -6.83 -0.99
N ILE A 250 1.30 -7.98 -0.32
CA ILE A 250 0.11 -8.85 -0.39
C ILE A 250 -1.07 -8.26 0.40
N PHE A 251 -2.26 -8.88 0.30
CA PHE A 251 -3.47 -8.29 0.86
C PHE A 251 -4.29 -9.26 1.74
N SER A 252 -4.66 -8.81 2.93
CA SER A 252 -5.49 -9.57 3.88
C SER A 252 -6.98 -9.29 3.65
N ILE A 253 -7.78 -10.33 3.42
CA ILE A 253 -9.26 -10.27 3.42
C ILE A 253 -9.81 -10.48 4.83
N SER A 254 -9.19 -11.35 5.61
CA SER A 254 -9.51 -11.61 7.03
C SER A 254 -8.26 -12.14 7.73
N PRO A 255 -8.26 -12.37 9.07
CA PRO A 255 -7.08 -12.89 9.76
C PRO A 255 -6.64 -14.27 9.26
N ASP A 256 -7.53 -15.02 8.64
CA ASP A 256 -7.30 -16.37 8.12
C ASP A 256 -7.16 -16.44 6.59
N VAL A 257 -7.37 -15.33 5.87
CA VAL A 257 -7.40 -15.30 4.40
C VAL A 257 -6.55 -14.16 3.85
N VAL A 258 -5.55 -14.52 3.05
CA VAL A 258 -4.70 -13.58 2.30
C VAL A 258 -4.80 -13.86 0.80
N VAL A 259 -4.63 -12.81 0.01
CA VAL A 259 -4.46 -12.87 -1.44
C VAL A 259 -3.00 -12.60 -1.73
N SER A 260 -2.38 -13.46 -2.54
CA SER A 260 -0.95 -13.40 -2.86
C SER A 260 -0.73 -13.72 -4.34
N ASP A 261 0.39 -13.25 -4.89
CA ASP A 261 0.77 -13.64 -6.24
C ASP A 261 1.17 -15.13 -6.26
N LYS A 262 0.70 -15.86 -7.28
CA LYS A 262 0.98 -17.30 -7.44
C LYS A 262 2.47 -17.64 -7.64
N ALA A 263 3.30 -16.67 -8.02
CA ALA A 263 4.74 -16.87 -8.17
C ALA A 263 5.48 -16.87 -6.82
N PHE A 264 4.84 -16.41 -5.74
CA PHE A 264 5.47 -16.27 -4.41
C PHE A 264 5.56 -17.60 -3.66
N THR A 265 6.01 -18.67 -4.34
CA THR A 265 5.92 -20.06 -3.89
C THR A 265 6.49 -20.30 -2.49
N ARG A 266 7.65 -19.73 -2.14
CA ARG A 266 8.25 -19.86 -0.80
C ARG A 266 7.33 -19.30 0.28
N MET A 267 6.86 -18.07 0.08
CA MET A 267 5.98 -17.39 1.02
C MET A 267 4.60 -18.07 1.06
N ASN A 268 3.96 -18.32 -0.07
CA ASN A 268 2.64 -18.97 -0.13
C ASN A 268 2.65 -20.34 0.57
N ASN A 269 3.71 -21.13 0.39
CA ASN A 269 3.86 -22.40 1.11
C ASN A 269 4.05 -22.21 2.62
N HIS A 270 4.83 -21.22 3.05
CA HIS A 270 5.00 -20.90 4.47
C HIS A 270 3.67 -20.46 5.11
N LEU A 271 2.97 -19.51 4.48
CA LEU A 271 1.68 -19.01 4.96
C LEU A 271 0.64 -20.14 5.11
N ARG A 272 0.60 -21.08 4.15
CA ARG A 272 -0.29 -22.26 4.22
C ARG A 272 0.14 -23.29 5.25
N ASN A 273 1.41 -23.72 5.20
CA ASN A 273 1.86 -24.93 5.90
C ASN A 273 2.26 -24.64 7.34
N GLU A 274 2.92 -23.50 7.59
CA GLU A 274 3.45 -23.15 8.90
C GLU A 274 2.46 -22.26 9.69
N TRP A 275 1.76 -21.35 9.01
CA TRP A 275 0.82 -20.43 9.65
C TRP A 275 -0.65 -20.79 9.43
N GLY A 276 -0.95 -21.84 8.67
CA GLY A 276 -2.31 -22.36 8.52
C GLY A 276 -3.30 -21.42 7.83
N MET A 277 -2.80 -20.42 7.09
CA MET A 277 -3.64 -19.43 6.40
C MET A 277 -4.20 -19.99 5.09
N THR A 278 -5.38 -19.50 4.70
CA THR A 278 -5.87 -19.66 3.33
C THR A 278 -5.17 -18.64 2.43
N VAL A 279 -4.50 -19.12 1.39
CA VAL A 279 -3.82 -18.26 0.40
C VAL A 279 -4.56 -18.36 -0.93
N GLU A 280 -5.25 -17.28 -1.30
CA GLU A 280 -5.83 -17.12 -2.63
C GLU A 280 -4.73 -16.66 -3.60
N GLU A 281 -4.22 -17.60 -4.38
CA GLU A 281 -3.13 -17.36 -5.33
C GLU A 281 -3.68 -16.85 -6.67
N ILE A 282 -3.28 -15.65 -7.09
CA ILE A 282 -3.70 -15.03 -8.36
C ILE A 282 -2.49 -14.56 -9.18
N PRO A 283 -2.61 -14.34 -10.50
CA PRO A 283 -1.62 -13.56 -11.23
C PRO A 283 -1.74 -12.07 -10.87
N TYR A 284 -0.63 -11.44 -10.49
CA TYR A 284 -0.50 -10.02 -10.19
C TYR A 284 0.93 -9.47 -10.46
N ARG A 285 1.66 -10.13 -11.37
CA ARG A 285 3.07 -9.86 -11.68
C ARG A 285 3.25 -8.69 -12.64
N GLU A 286 2.28 -8.42 -13.49
CA GLU A 286 2.34 -7.33 -14.46
C GLU A 286 2.17 -5.98 -13.76
N ILE A 287 1.21 -5.87 -12.83
CA ILE A 287 1.04 -4.65 -12.00
C ILE A 287 2.26 -4.39 -11.12
N SER A 288 2.92 -5.44 -10.62
CA SER A 288 4.16 -5.31 -9.81
C SER A 288 5.27 -4.51 -10.50
N LYS A 289 5.28 -4.47 -11.84
CA LYS A 289 6.26 -3.73 -12.64
C LYS A 289 6.05 -2.21 -12.62
N MET A 290 4.91 -1.76 -12.11
CA MET A 290 4.60 -0.34 -11.87
C MET A 290 4.88 0.09 -10.42
N GLY A 291 5.64 -0.71 -9.65
CA GLY A 291 6.08 -0.33 -8.31
C GLY A 291 5.09 -0.59 -7.17
N GLY A 292 3.98 -1.30 -7.41
CA GLY A 292 2.97 -1.66 -6.41
C GLY A 292 2.32 -3.02 -6.68
N LEU A 293 1.69 -3.63 -5.68
CA LEU A 293 1.01 -4.92 -5.82
C LEU A 293 -0.44 -4.84 -5.31
N LEU A 294 -0.89 -5.82 -4.50
CA LEU A 294 -2.28 -5.97 -4.10
C LEU A 294 -2.69 -4.91 -3.07
N ARG A 295 -1.81 -4.60 -2.09
CA ARG A 295 -2.12 -3.60 -1.06
C ARG A 295 -2.15 -2.19 -1.65
N CYS A 296 -1.19 -1.81 -2.49
CA CYS A 296 -1.17 -0.51 -3.17
C CYS A 296 -2.41 -0.32 -4.07
N SER A 297 -2.91 -1.40 -4.66
CA SER A 297 -4.08 -1.34 -5.55
C SER A 297 -5.41 -1.15 -4.83
N THR A 298 -5.42 -1.16 -3.49
CA THR A 298 -6.64 -1.13 -2.67
C THR A 298 -6.65 -0.04 -1.61
N MET A 299 -7.83 0.52 -1.33
CA MET A 299 -8.12 1.37 -0.17
C MET A 299 -9.28 0.77 0.63
N PRO A 300 -9.01 -0.02 1.69
CA PRO A 300 -10.01 -0.53 2.61
C PRO A 300 -10.79 0.61 3.28
N LEU A 301 -12.12 0.48 3.29
CA LEU A 301 -13.01 1.45 3.92
C LEU A 301 -13.63 0.91 5.20
N VAL A 302 -13.91 -0.40 5.23
CA VAL A 302 -14.57 -1.07 6.34
C VAL A 302 -13.99 -2.48 6.52
N ARG A 303 -13.48 -2.76 7.72
CA ARG A 303 -13.16 -4.07 8.27
C ARG A 303 -13.97 -4.31 9.55
N GLU A 304 -14.24 -5.56 9.90
CA GLU A 304 -14.84 -5.99 11.17
C GLU A 304 -13.79 -6.52 12.15
#